data_AF-A0A523HWS0-F1
#
_entry.id   AF-A0A523HWS0-F1
#
_cell.length_a   1.000
_cell.length_b   1.000
_cell.length_c   1.000
_cell.angle_alpha   90.00
_cell.angle_beta   90.00
_cell.angle_gamma   90.00
#
_symmetry.space_group_name_H-M   'P 1'
#
loop_
_entity.id
_entity.type
_entity.pdbx_description
1 polymer ?
#
loop_
_entity_poly.entity_id
_entity_poly.type
_entity_poly.pdbx_seq_one_letter_code
_entity_poly.pdbx_strand_id
1 'polypeptide(L)'
;MPDLKSLDWLIGTWKRETSRGMMIEKWTKVSELTLEGESFTIQNGDTTFAEYLRLLQFGKEVFYTAKVAHNKYPVPFKLIKADKNGFTFEHSEHDFPQRIIYKQK
;
A
#
# COMPACT_ATOMS: atom_id res chain seq x y z
N MET A 1 -0.20 1.44 -20.68
CA MET A 1 0.11 0.54 -19.56
C MET A 1 0.13 1.38 -18.30
N PRO A 2 -0.31 0.85 -17.14
CA PRO A 2 -0.29 1.64 -15.91
C PRO A 2 1.14 2.02 -15.56
N ASP A 3 1.36 3.32 -15.41
CA ASP A 3 2.60 3.94 -14.96
C ASP A 3 2.45 4.24 -13.46
N LEU A 4 3.49 4.02 -12.65
CA LEU A 4 3.48 4.36 -11.23
C LEU A 4 3.12 5.82 -11.00
N LYS A 5 3.43 6.73 -11.93
CA LYS A 5 3.00 8.14 -11.84
C LYS A 5 1.50 8.32 -11.67
N SER A 6 0.69 7.39 -12.19
CA SER A 6 -0.77 7.42 -12.02
C SER A 6 -1.22 7.14 -10.58
N LEU A 7 -0.29 6.75 -9.70
CA LEU A 7 -0.46 6.57 -8.25
C LEU A 7 0.08 7.76 -7.43
N ASP A 8 0.57 8.84 -8.05
CA ASP A 8 1.10 10.01 -7.33
C ASP A 8 0.04 10.68 -6.43
N TRP A 9 -1.26 10.47 -6.70
CA TRP A 9 -2.34 10.92 -5.83
C TRP A 9 -2.36 10.23 -4.45
N LEU A 10 -1.66 9.10 -4.28
CA LEU A 10 -1.47 8.46 -2.98
C LEU A 10 -0.50 9.24 -2.09
N ILE A 11 0.38 10.07 -2.66
CA ILE A 11 1.40 10.81 -1.90
C ILE A 11 0.70 11.74 -0.89
N GLY A 12 1.14 11.67 0.37
CA GLY A 12 0.54 12.41 1.47
C GLY A 12 0.17 11.51 2.64
N THR A 13 -0.68 12.02 3.51
CA THR A 13 -1.11 11.33 4.73
C THR A 13 -2.60 11.04 4.68
N TRP A 14 -2.93 9.77 4.74
CA TRP A 14 -4.28 9.23 4.79
C TRP A 14 -4.61 8.88 6.24
N LYS A 15 -5.80 9.24 6.67
CA LYS A 15 -6.32 8.88 7.98
C LYS A 15 -7.67 8.22 7.81
N ARG A 16 -7.88 7.10 8.48
CA ARG A 16 -9.15 6.38 8.49
C ARG A 16 -9.47 5.93 9.90
N GLU A 17 -10.64 6.32 10.39
CA GLU A 17 -11.20 5.71 11.59
C GLU A 17 -11.71 4.31 11.27
N THR A 18 -11.36 3.36 12.13
CA THR A 18 -11.76 1.96 12.04
C THR A 18 -12.32 1.51 13.38
N SER A 19 -13.00 0.36 13.42
CA SER A 19 -13.44 -0.26 14.68
C SER A 19 -12.28 -0.65 15.62
N ARG A 20 -11.04 -0.66 15.11
CA ARG A 20 -9.82 -1.01 15.86
C ARG A 20 -8.98 0.22 16.23
N GLY A 21 -9.45 1.43 15.95
CA GLY A 21 -8.74 2.68 16.21
C GLY A 21 -8.49 3.51 14.94
N MET A 22 -7.57 4.48 15.03
CA MET A 22 -7.19 5.34 13.92
C MET A 22 -6.06 4.70 13.12
N MET A 23 -6.31 4.39 11.86
CA MET A 23 -5.29 3.99 10.90
C MET A 23 -4.73 5.24 10.22
N ILE A 24 -3.40 5.36 10.20
CA ILE A 24 -2.68 6.42 9.53
C ILE A 24 -1.73 5.77 8.52
N GLU A 25 -1.81 6.20 7.27
CA GLU A 25 -0.99 5.71 6.18
C GLU A 25 -0.34 6.91 5.50
N LYS A 26 0.98 6.92 5.41
CA LYS A 26 1.75 8.01 4.81
C LYS A 26 2.51 7.47 3.61
N TRP A 27 2.43 8.16 2.47
CA TRP A 27 3.20 7.86 1.27
C TRP A 27 4.12 9.01 0.90
N THR A 28 5.33 8.67 0.48
CA THR A 28 6.36 9.58 0.01
C THR A 28 6.93 9.08 -1.31
N LYS A 29 7.15 9.99 -2.25
CA LYS A 29 7.82 9.68 -3.51
C LYS A 29 9.33 9.62 -3.30
N VAL A 30 9.92 8.46 -3.59
CA VAL A 30 11.38 8.26 -3.51
C VAL A 30 12.01 8.41 -4.88
N SER A 31 11.31 7.99 -5.94
CA SER A 31 11.70 8.20 -7.33
C SER A 31 10.49 8.12 -8.26
N GLU A 32 10.69 8.33 -9.55
CA GLU A 32 9.65 8.10 -10.57
C GLU A 32 9.18 6.64 -10.65
N LEU A 33 9.96 5.70 -10.10
CA LEU A 33 9.67 4.26 -10.11
C LEU A 33 9.40 3.72 -8.71
N THR A 34 9.39 4.56 -7.67
CA THR A 34 9.21 4.09 -6.29
C THR A 34 8.49 5.10 -5.40
N LEU A 35 7.39 4.65 -4.79
CA LEU A 35 6.79 5.28 -3.63
C LEU A 35 7.05 4.40 -2.40
N GLU A 36 7.40 5.01 -1.29
CA GLU A 36 7.50 4.33 0.00
C GLU A 36 6.40 4.84 0.92
N GLY A 37 5.90 3.95 1.75
CA GLY A 37 4.87 4.29 2.70
C GLY A 37 5.06 3.62 4.05
N GLU A 38 4.37 4.17 5.04
CA GLU A 38 4.32 3.68 6.40
C GLU A 38 2.86 3.67 6.82
N SER A 39 2.40 2.55 7.37
CA SER A 39 1.04 2.38 7.87
C SER A 39 1.11 1.99 9.34
N PHE A 40 0.34 2.68 10.18
CA PHE A 40 0.27 2.41 11.61
C PHE A 40 -1.15 2.59 12.13
N THR A 41 -1.53 1.74 13.08
CA THR A 41 -2.83 1.78 13.75
C THR A 41 -2.65 2.21 15.19
N ILE A 42 -3.35 3.27 15.60
CA ILE A 42 -3.35 3.81 16.95
C ILE A 42 -4.65 3.43 17.65
N GLN A 43 -4.55 2.78 18.80
CA GLN A 43 -5.69 2.44 19.66
C GLN A 43 -5.37 2.89 21.09
N ASN A 44 -6.29 3.61 21.73
CA ASN A 44 -6.13 4.11 23.11
C ASN A 44 -4.86 4.95 23.34
N GLY A 45 -4.33 5.62 22.31
CA GLY A 45 -3.12 6.44 22.38
C GLY A 45 -1.82 5.69 22.06
N ASP A 46 -1.87 4.36 21.90
CA ASP A 46 -0.70 3.53 21.60
C ASP A 46 -0.76 2.94 20.18
N THR A 47 0.41 2.76 19.57
CA THR A 47 0.54 2.09 18.27
C THR A 47 0.43 0.58 18.45
N THR A 48 -0.63 -0.02 17.92
CA THR A 48 -0.91 -1.47 18.02
C THR A 48 -0.41 -2.26 16.82
N PHE A 49 -0.24 -1.59 15.67
CA PHE A 49 0.22 -2.20 14.44
C PHE A 49 1.03 -1.20 13.63
N ALA A 50 2.10 -1.68 12.98
CA ALA A 50 2.91 -0.89 12.07
C ALA A 50 3.46 -1.77 10.94
N GLU A 51 3.51 -1.22 9.74
CA GLU A 51 4.06 -1.85 8.56
C GLU A 51 4.74 -0.83 7.64
N TYR A 52 5.76 -1.30 6.94
CA TYR A 52 6.41 -0.57 5.85
C TYR A 52 5.82 -1.00 4.52
N LEU A 53 5.46 -0.04 3.70
CA LEU A 53 4.84 -0.22 2.41
C LEU A 53 5.78 0.28 1.32
N ARG A 54 5.73 -0.34 0.14
CA ARG A 54 6.41 0.18 -1.04
C ARG A 54 5.65 -0.17 -2.30
N LEU A 55 5.44 0.83 -3.15
CA LEU A 55 5.01 0.67 -4.53
C LEU A 55 6.24 0.81 -5.42
N LEU A 56 6.53 -0.24 -6.19
CA LEU A 56 7.70 -0.32 -7.06
C LEU A 56 7.27 -0.64 -8.48
N GLN A 57 7.76 0.13 -9.45
CA GLN A 57 7.66 -0.24 -10.85
C GLN A 57 8.95 -0.92 -11.30
N PHE A 58 8.81 -2.15 -11.82
CA PHE A 58 9.90 -2.92 -12.41
C PHE A 58 9.52 -3.29 -13.85
N GLY A 59 10.18 -2.62 -14.81
CA GLY A 59 9.83 -2.73 -16.22
C GLY A 59 8.39 -2.27 -16.49
N LYS A 60 7.53 -3.19 -16.94
CA LYS A 60 6.12 -2.95 -17.26
C LYS A 60 5.16 -3.32 -16.11
N GLU A 61 5.71 -3.78 -14.99
CA GLU A 61 4.94 -4.30 -13.87
C GLU A 61 5.06 -3.36 -12.67
N VAL A 62 3.97 -3.26 -11.90
CA VAL A 62 3.92 -2.50 -10.65
C VAL A 62 3.58 -3.46 -9.53
N PHE A 63 4.31 -3.36 -8.43
CA PHE A 63 4.14 -4.17 -7.25
C PHE A 63 3.88 -3.30 -6.04
N TYR A 64 2.92 -3.71 -5.23
CA TYR A 64 2.76 -3.24 -3.86
C TYR A 64 3.43 -4.24 -2.93
N THR A 65 4.22 -3.79 -1.97
CA THR A 65 4.84 -4.67 -0.97
C THR A 65 4.51 -4.18 0.42
N ALA A 66 4.15 -5.11 1.31
CA ALA A 66 3.94 -4.84 2.73
C ALA A 66 4.95 -5.62 3.58
N LYS A 67 5.59 -4.94 4.53
CA LYS A 67 6.54 -5.53 5.47
C LYS A 67 6.15 -5.17 6.91
N VAL A 68 5.61 -6.17 7.60
CA VAL A 68 5.39 -6.13 9.06
C VAL A 68 6.62 -6.62 9.80
N ALA A 69 6.79 -6.19 11.05
CA ALA A 69 7.97 -6.52 11.87
C ALA A 69 8.18 -8.04 12.04
N HIS A 70 7.10 -8.80 12.24
CA HIS A 70 7.17 -10.24 12.51
C HIS A 70 7.40 -11.11 11.25
N ASN A 71 7.21 -10.57 10.04
CA ASN A 71 7.49 -11.32 8.81
C ASN A 71 8.97 -11.20 8.44
N LYS A 72 9.58 -12.29 7.95
CA LYS A 72 10.99 -12.24 7.52
C LYS A 72 11.18 -11.41 6.25
N TYR A 73 10.24 -11.51 5.31
CA TYR A 73 10.31 -10.86 3.99
C TYR A 73 9.06 -10.00 3.73
N PRO A 74 9.16 -8.96 2.87
CA PRO A 74 7.99 -8.25 2.39
C PRO A 74 7.09 -9.17 1.57
N VAL A 75 5.78 -8.97 1.67
CA VAL A 75 4.78 -9.69 0.87
C VAL A 75 4.45 -8.86 -0.37
N PRO A 76 4.79 -9.31 -1.58
CA PRO A 76 4.49 -8.59 -2.82
C PRO A 76 3.07 -8.87 -3.31
N PHE A 77 2.41 -7.88 -3.86
CA PHE A 77 1.13 -7.95 -4.54
C PHE A 77 1.29 -7.31 -5.92
N LYS A 78 0.99 -8.06 -6.97
CA LYS A 78 1.14 -7.60 -8.35
C LYS A 78 -0.07 -6.77 -8.75
N LEU A 79 0.14 -5.66 -9.45
CA LEU A 79 -0.93 -4.89 -10.05
C LEU A 79 -1.63 -5.72 -11.14
N ILE A 80 -2.89 -6.07 -10.93
CA ILE A 80 -3.71 -6.82 -11.90
C ILE A 80 -4.71 -5.93 -12.64
N LYS A 81 -5.03 -4.75 -12.08
CA LYS A 81 -5.98 -3.83 -12.69
C LYS A 81 -5.65 -2.38 -12.33
N ALA A 82 -5.67 -1.52 -13.33
CA ALA A 82 -5.55 -0.08 -13.19
C ALA A 82 -6.48 0.60 -14.18
N ASP A 83 -7.45 1.34 -13.67
CA ASP A 83 -8.37 2.14 -14.47
C ASP A 83 -8.68 3.47 -13.76
N LYS A 84 -9.53 4.29 -14.38
CA LYS A 84 -9.93 5.61 -13.85
C LYS A 84 -10.57 5.59 -12.45
N ASN A 85 -11.06 4.43 -12.00
CA ASN A 85 -11.69 4.26 -10.69
C ASN A 85 -10.68 3.78 -9.64
N GLY A 86 -9.47 3.38 -10.03
CA GLY A 86 -8.40 3.01 -9.11
C GLY A 86 -7.57 1.79 -9.54
N PHE A 87 -6.92 1.18 -8.54
CA PHE A 87 -5.89 0.16 -8.71
C PHE A 87 -6.19 -1.06 -7.85
N THR A 88 -5.94 -2.25 -8.39
CA THR A 88 -6.07 -3.52 -7.66
C THR A 88 -4.78 -4.30 -7.77
N PHE A 89 -4.19 -4.58 -6.62
CA PHE A 89 -3.04 -5.44 -6.46
C PHE A 89 -3.50 -6.79 -5.89
N GLU A 90 -2.87 -7.88 -6.32
CA GLU A 90 -3.24 -9.25 -5.93
C GLU A 90 -2.01 -10.11 -5.62
N HIS A 91 -2.18 -10.98 -4.61
CA HIS A 91 -1.33 -12.12 -4.30
C HIS A 91 -2.26 -13.27 -3.91
N SER A 92 -2.60 -14.13 -4.88
CA SER A 92 -3.60 -15.19 -4.71
C SER A 92 -3.21 -16.27 -3.69
N GLU A 93 -1.90 -16.51 -3.55
CA GLU A 93 -1.33 -17.51 -2.63
C GLU A 93 -1.17 -16.98 -1.18
N HIS A 94 -1.51 -15.72 -0.90
CA HIS A 94 -1.38 -15.15 0.44
C HIS A 94 -2.65 -15.42 1.28
N ASP A 95 -2.47 -15.77 2.56
CA ASP A 95 -3.58 -16.17 3.44
C ASP A 95 -4.62 -15.05 3.66
N PHE A 96 -4.16 -13.84 4.00
CA PHE A 96 -4.98 -12.63 4.08
C PHE A 96 -4.12 -11.37 4.27
N PRO A 97 -4.37 -10.25 3.57
CA PRO A 97 -5.31 -10.10 2.46
C PRO A 97 -4.75 -10.74 1.19
N GLN A 98 -5.63 -11.13 0.26
CA GLN A 98 -5.24 -11.54 -1.09
C GLN A 98 -5.21 -10.37 -2.08
N ARG A 99 -5.94 -9.29 -1.77
CA ARG A 99 -6.08 -8.12 -2.66
C ARG A 99 -5.97 -6.82 -1.90
N ILE A 100 -5.35 -5.83 -2.53
CA ILE A 100 -5.25 -4.46 -2.05
C ILE A 100 -5.85 -3.55 -3.13
N ILE A 101 -6.87 -2.79 -2.75
CA ILE A 101 -7.67 -1.98 -3.68
C ILE A 101 -7.63 -0.52 -3.25
N TYR A 102 -7.04 0.31 -4.08
CA TYR A 102 -7.13 1.77 -3.98
C TYR A 102 -8.22 2.26 -4.91
N LYS A 103 -9.16 3.05 -4.39
CA LYS A 103 -10.22 3.67 -5.18
C LYS A 103 -10.03 5.18 -5.20
N GLN A 104 -9.99 5.75 -6.39
CA GLN A 104 -10.03 7.18 -6.60
C GLN A 104 -11.51 7.58 -6.68
N LYS A 105 -11.99 8.41 -5.73
CA LYS A 105 -13.35 8.96 -5.75
C LYS A 105 -13.33 10.37 -6.29
#